data_AF-A0A7W1J854-F1
#
_entry.id   AF-A0A7W1J854-F1
#
_cell.length_a   1.000
_cell.length_b   1.000
_cell.length_c   1.000
_cell.angle_alpha   90.00
_cell.angle_beta   90.00
_cell.angle_gamma   90.00
#
_symmetry.space_group_name_H-M   'P 1'
#
loop_
_entity.id
_entity.type
_entity.pdbx_description
1 polymer ?
#
loop_
_entity_poly.entity_id
_entity_poly.type
_entity_poly.pdbx_seq_one_letter_code
_entity_poly.pdbx_strand_id
1 'polypeptide(L)'
;MFNSRIKKYSFILLINILSFSQLFSQEIKKGEVYSYARKIVDTMASESMHGRGYVNDGDKIAANYILTEFQKFGLRSFSQNYYQKFSFPINTLPGKMEVQIGNQKLIPGKNFIVGSLASENFKIKKRIHYRNKIKHDTSLNFDDFFICDTIGDESYPIRSTDNAVKFSALIVDKLTFSIHGTKENNGIHLLIKRNSIIGFPRKIKLNIESKFIPKYESQNVIGYIPGSTYPDSFIVYSAHYDHLGQMGKNVYFPGANDNASGCA
;
A
#
# COMPACT_ATOMS: atom_id res chain seq x y z
N MET A 1 -52.57 -29.10 54.09
CA MET A 1 -52.73 -27.63 53.93
C MET A 1 -51.38 -26.90 53.73
N PHE A 2 -50.43 -27.44 52.96
CA PHE A 2 -49.05 -26.92 52.87
C PHE A 2 -48.48 -26.74 51.44
N ASN A 3 -49.29 -26.90 50.38
CA ASN A 3 -48.76 -26.95 49.00
C ASN A 3 -49.04 -25.72 48.12
N SER A 4 -49.77 -24.71 48.61
CA SER A 4 -50.08 -23.50 47.82
C SER A 4 -49.13 -22.32 48.07
N ARG A 5 -48.36 -22.33 49.17
CA ARG A 5 -47.45 -21.21 49.50
C ARG A 5 -46.12 -21.27 48.75
N ILE A 6 -45.60 -22.46 48.42
CA ILE A 6 -44.30 -22.63 47.73
C ILE A 6 -44.34 -22.14 46.28
N LYS A 7 -45.47 -22.30 45.58
CA LYS A 7 -45.63 -21.80 44.19
C LYS A 7 -45.61 -20.27 44.09
N LYS A 8 -46.09 -19.56 45.13
CA LYS A 8 -46.07 -18.08 45.15
C LYS A 8 -44.65 -17.51 45.29
N TYR A 9 -43.80 -18.12 46.12
CA TYR A 9 -42.41 -17.66 46.28
C TYR A 9 -41.52 -17.99 45.07
N SER A 10 -41.75 -19.13 44.41
CA SER A 10 -41.01 -19.48 43.19
C SER A 10 -41.33 -18.55 42.01
N PHE A 11 -42.57 -18.08 41.92
CA PHE A 11 -43.00 -17.11 40.89
C PHE A 11 -42.43 -15.70 41.14
N ILE A 12 -42.33 -15.28 42.40
CA ILE A 12 -41.73 -13.97 42.78
C ILE A 12 -40.20 -13.97 42.56
N LEU A 13 -39.53 -15.11 42.76
CA LEU A 13 -38.09 -15.25 42.48
C LEU A 13 -37.81 -15.18 40.97
N LEU A 14 -38.67 -15.75 40.13
CA LEU A 14 -38.54 -15.70 38.66
C LEU A 14 -38.71 -14.26 38.12
N ILE A 15 -39.64 -13.48 38.69
CA ILE A 15 -39.87 -12.07 38.30
C ILE A 15 -38.68 -11.19 38.69
N ASN A 16 -38.03 -11.43 39.83
CA ASN A 16 -36.83 -10.67 40.22
C ASN A 16 -35.60 -11.00 39.34
N ILE A 17 -35.48 -12.24 38.83
CA ILE A 17 -34.42 -12.61 37.89
C ILE A 17 -34.67 -12.01 36.49
N LEU A 18 -35.93 -11.89 36.04
CA LEU A 18 -36.27 -11.21 34.79
C LEU A 18 -36.15 -9.68 34.86
N SER A 19 -36.22 -9.09 36.06
CA SER A 19 -36.09 -7.62 36.23
C SER A 19 -34.65 -7.13 36.13
N PHE A 20 -33.66 -8.04 36.18
CA PHE A 20 -32.24 -7.70 36.15
C PHE A 20 -31.59 -7.84 34.77
N SER A 21 -32.31 -8.34 33.77
CA SER A 21 -31.88 -8.26 32.37
C SER A 21 -32.30 -6.91 31.80
N GLN A 22 -31.65 -5.83 32.25
CA GLN A 22 -31.60 -4.62 31.45
C GLN A 22 -30.90 -4.99 30.14
N LEU A 23 -31.70 -5.14 29.08
CA LEU A 23 -31.22 -5.17 27.70
C LEU A 23 -30.59 -3.80 27.43
N PHE A 24 -29.29 -3.68 27.70
CA PHE A 24 -28.50 -2.58 27.17
C PHE A 24 -28.44 -2.75 25.67
N SER A 25 -29.39 -2.14 24.95
CA SER A 25 -29.11 -1.73 23.58
C SER A 25 -27.95 -0.75 23.66
N GLN A 26 -26.77 -1.14 23.17
CA GLN A 26 -25.65 -0.21 23.05
C GLN A 26 -26.06 0.83 22.01
N GLU A 27 -26.52 1.99 22.47
CA GLU A 27 -26.67 3.14 21.60
C GLU A 27 -25.27 3.50 21.10
N ILE A 28 -25.01 3.22 19.83
CA ILE A 28 -23.72 3.51 19.20
C ILE A 28 -23.58 5.03 19.16
N LYS A 29 -22.85 5.60 20.11
CA LYS A 29 -22.56 7.02 20.12
C LYS A 29 -21.68 7.33 18.93
N LYS A 30 -22.22 8.09 17.98
CA LYS A 30 -21.53 8.51 16.75
C LYS A 30 -20.10 9.05 17.03
N GLY A 31 -19.93 9.77 18.14
CA GLY A 31 -18.62 10.27 18.59
C GLY A 31 -17.61 9.16 18.88
N GLU A 32 -18.01 8.08 19.55
CA GLU A 32 -17.13 6.95 19.88
C GLU A 32 -16.68 6.20 18.62
N VAL A 33 -17.59 6.01 17.65
CA VAL A 33 -17.26 5.41 16.35
C VAL A 33 -16.24 6.27 15.59
N TYR A 34 -16.44 7.59 15.55
CA TYR A 34 -15.49 8.49 14.87
C TYR A 34 -14.13 8.53 15.57
N SER A 35 -14.09 8.57 16.90
CA SER A 35 -12.85 8.52 17.66
C SER A 35 -12.10 7.21 17.42
N TYR A 36 -12.84 6.10 17.38
CA TYR A 36 -12.27 4.80 17.08
C TYR A 36 -11.72 4.73 15.64
N ALA A 37 -12.51 5.13 14.65
CA ALA A 37 -12.08 5.17 13.25
C ALA A 37 -10.82 6.04 13.09
N ARG A 38 -10.78 7.23 13.69
CA ARG A 38 -9.59 8.09 13.69
C ARG A 38 -8.38 7.38 14.28
N LYS A 39 -8.53 6.68 15.40
CA LYS A 39 -7.44 5.89 16.01
C LYS A 39 -6.93 4.80 15.07
N ILE A 40 -7.81 4.11 14.34
CA ILE A 40 -7.42 3.14 13.31
C ILE A 40 -6.60 3.83 12.23
N VAL A 41 -7.09 4.93 11.66
CA VAL A 41 -6.38 5.70 10.61
C VAL A 41 -5.00 6.14 11.09
N ASP A 42 -4.92 6.74 12.27
CA ASP A 42 -3.67 7.23 12.87
C ASP A 42 -2.68 6.08 13.07
N THR A 43 -3.17 4.92 13.53
CA THR A 43 -2.34 3.72 13.72
C THR A 43 -1.87 3.15 12.39
N MET A 44 -2.77 2.96 11.43
CA MET A 44 -2.48 2.38 10.11
C MET A 44 -1.59 3.27 9.24
N ALA A 45 -1.59 4.58 9.50
CA ALA A 45 -0.75 5.57 8.83
C ALA A 45 0.57 5.87 9.57
N SER A 46 0.73 5.37 10.81
CA SER A 46 1.90 5.63 11.64
C SER A 46 3.19 5.10 11.01
N GLU A 47 4.33 5.71 11.35
CA GLU A 47 5.65 5.26 10.87
C GLU A 47 5.95 3.79 11.21
N SER A 48 5.43 3.29 12.33
CA SER A 48 5.57 1.87 12.74
C SER A 48 4.89 0.88 11.80
N MET A 49 3.96 1.33 10.95
CA MET A 49 3.33 0.49 9.93
C MET A 49 4.16 0.41 8.65
N HIS A 50 5.28 1.14 8.56
CA HIS A 50 6.14 1.20 7.37
C HIS A 50 5.36 1.43 6.07
N GLY A 51 4.29 2.23 6.16
CA GLY A 51 3.41 2.59 5.04
C GLY A 51 2.76 1.37 4.40
N ARG A 52 2.65 0.27 5.16
CA ARG A 52 2.02 -1.00 4.81
C ARG A 52 2.55 -1.61 3.52
N GLY A 53 3.80 -1.27 3.19
CA GLY A 53 4.50 -1.81 2.04
C GLY A 53 5.41 -2.97 2.44
N TYR A 54 6.15 -3.46 1.45
CA TYR A 54 6.90 -4.71 1.55
C TYR A 54 8.30 -4.58 2.16
N VAL A 55 8.72 -3.35 2.46
CA VAL A 55 9.98 -3.10 3.18
C VAL A 55 9.70 -3.12 4.67
N ASN A 56 10.58 -3.76 5.44
CA ASN A 56 10.45 -3.94 6.89
C ASN A 56 9.14 -4.67 7.29
N ASP A 57 8.60 -5.51 6.40
CA ASP A 57 7.38 -6.29 6.63
C ASP A 57 6.15 -5.43 7.01
N GLY A 58 6.06 -4.19 6.49
CA GLY A 58 4.96 -3.28 6.78
C GLY A 58 3.57 -3.86 6.46
N ASP A 59 3.45 -4.58 5.35
CA ASP A 59 2.24 -5.35 5.01
C ASP A 59 1.92 -6.39 6.10
N LYS A 60 2.90 -7.16 6.57
CA LYS A 60 2.68 -8.16 7.62
C LYS A 60 2.29 -7.54 8.96
N ILE A 61 2.88 -6.39 9.31
CA ILE A 61 2.52 -5.65 10.53
C ILE A 61 1.06 -5.18 10.45
N ALA A 62 0.65 -4.62 9.31
CA ALA A 62 -0.73 -4.22 9.06
C ALA A 62 -1.70 -5.41 9.11
N ALA A 63 -1.33 -6.56 8.52
CA ALA A 63 -2.11 -7.79 8.58
C ALA A 63 -2.35 -8.24 10.02
N ASN A 64 -1.31 -8.21 10.84
CA ASN A 64 -1.40 -8.62 12.24
C ASN A 64 -2.26 -7.66 13.07
N TYR A 65 -2.19 -6.36 12.78
CA TYR A 65 -3.07 -5.37 13.39
C TYR A 65 -4.55 -5.66 13.08
N ILE A 66 -4.89 -5.90 11.82
CA ILE A 66 -6.26 -6.21 11.39
C ILE A 66 -6.74 -7.52 12.01
N LEU A 67 -5.90 -8.55 12.05
CA LEU A 67 -6.19 -9.81 12.73
C LEU A 67 -6.56 -9.57 14.20
N THR A 68 -5.82 -8.70 14.89
CA THR A 68 -6.07 -8.37 16.30
C THR A 68 -7.43 -7.69 16.47
N GLU A 69 -7.79 -6.79 15.56
CA GLU A 69 -9.13 -6.17 15.56
C GLU A 69 -10.23 -7.18 15.23
N PHE A 70 -10.03 -8.10 14.29
CA PHE A 70 -10.98 -9.18 13.99
C PHE A 70 -11.26 -10.05 15.23
N GLN A 71 -10.21 -10.44 15.95
CA GLN A 71 -10.34 -11.20 17.19
C GLN A 71 -11.10 -10.43 18.26
N LYS A 72 -10.80 -9.14 18.42
CA LYS A 72 -11.46 -8.25 19.39
C LYS A 72 -12.96 -8.09 19.11
N PHE A 73 -13.38 -8.10 17.84
CA PHE A 73 -14.78 -8.09 17.45
C PHE A 73 -15.44 -9.47 17.37
N GLY A 74 -14.72 -10.55 17.73
CA GLY A 74 -15.28 -11.89 17.82
C GLY A 74 -15.52 -12.59 16.47
N LEU A 75 -14.86 -12.14 15.41
CA LEU A 75 -14.85 -12.85 14.13
C LEU A 75 -14.23 -14.23 14.31
N ARG A 76 -14.59 -15.18 13.45
CA ARG A 76 -14.02 -16.53 13.38
C ARG A 76 -13.16 -16.69 12.14
N SER A 77 -12.12 -17.53 12.24
CA SER A 77 -11.28 -17.88 11.09
C SER A 77 -11.91 -18.99 10.24
N PHE A 78 -11.70 -18.93 8.93
CA PHE A 78 -12.09 -20.00 7.99
C PHE A 78 -11.16 -21.22 8.04
N SER A 79 -9.96 -21.06 8.60
CA SER A 79 -8.93 -22.09 8.67
C SER A 79 -8.29 -22.13 10.06
N GLN A 80 -7.11 -22.76 10.17
CA GLN A 80 -6.28 -22.75 11.39
C GLN A 80 -5.94 -21.32 11.87
N ASN A 81 -5.92 -20.33 10.96
CA ASN A 81 -5.75 -18.93 11.29
C ASN A 81 -6.53 -18.02 10.32
N TYR A 82 -6.46 -16.70 10.53
CA TYR A 82 -7.13 -15.68 9.71
C TYR A 82 -6.40 -15.36 8.40
N TYR A 83 -5.22 -15.95 8.16
CA TYR A 83 -4.39 -15.61 7.02
C TYR A 83 -4.67 -16.50 5.81
N GLN A 84 -4.96 -15.86 4.67
CA GLN A 84 -4.92 -16.50 3.37
C GLN A 84 -3.60 -16.14 2.68
N LYS A 85 -2.61 -17.03 2.74
CA LYS A 85 -1.25 -16.77 2.22
C LYS A 85 -1.19 -16.85 0.70
N PHE A 86 -0.33 -16.02 0.12
CA PHE A 86 0.02 -16.05 -1.30
C PHE A 86 1.44 -15.51 -1.50
N SER A 87 1.99 -15.73 -2.70
CA SER A 87 3.35 -15.28 -3.02
C SER A 87 3.45 -14.72 -4.42
N PHE A 88 4.30 -13.70 -4.59
CA PHE A 88 4.54 -13.04 -5.87
C PHE A 88 5.95 -12.44 -5.91
N PRO A 89 6.55 -12.26 -7.09
CA PRO A 89 7.81 -11.54 -7.22
C PRO A 89 7.60 -10.05 -6.91
N ILE A 90 8.58 -9.43 -6.27
CA ILE A 90 8.53 -7.99 -6.02
C ILE A 90 9.91 -7.34 -6.10
N ASN A 91 9.95 -6.12 -6.61
CA ASN A 91 11.14 -5.28 -6.58
C ASN A 91 10.91 -4.08 -5.64
N THR A 92 11.70 -4.03 -4.56
CA THR A 92 11.60 -2.96 -3.55
C THR A 92 12.77 -1.99 -3.68
N LEU A 93 12.62 -0.78 -3.13
CA LEU A 93 13.63 0.29 -3.21
C LEU A 93 14.10 0.72 -1.80
N PRO A 94 14.73 -0.15 -0.98
CA PRO A 94 15.04 0.18 0.41
C PRO A 94 16.30 1.03 0.61
N GLY A 95 17.17 1.09 -0.40
CA GLY A 95 18.54 1.60 -0.25
C GLY A 95 18.74 3.05 -0.69
N LYS A 96 19.86 3.31 -1.36
CA LYS A 96 20.15 4.62 -1.94
C LYS A 96 19.10 5.03 -2.96
N MET A 97 18.78 6.32 -2.97
CA MET A 97 17.79 6.92 -3.85
C MET A 97 18.26 8.32 -4.27
N GLU A 98 19.32 8.37 -5.07
CA GLU A 98 19.97 9.62 -5.45
C GLU A 98 19.85 9.86 -6.95
N VAL A 99 19.31 11.02 -7.33
CA VAL A 99 19.29 11.51 -8.72
C VAL A 99 19.79 12.94 -8.76
N GLN A 100 20.72 13.21 -9.67
CA GLN A 100 21.24 14.54 -9.94
C GLN A 100 21.17 14.82 -11.45
N ILE A 101 20.53 15.92 -11.81
CA ILE A 101 20.41 16.39 -13.19
C ILE A 101 21.17 17.71 -13.33
N GLY A 102 22.17 17.74 -14.21
CA GLY A 102 23.13 18.84 -14.26
C GLY A 102 23.81 19.03 -12.90
N ASN A 103 23.62 20.21 -12.31
CA ASN A 103 24.13 20.55 -10.97
C ASN A 103 23.07 20.40 -9.87
N GLN A 104 21.83 20.08 -10.22
CA GLN A 104 20.71 20.02 -9.29
C GLN A 104 20.51 18.59 -8.77
N LYS A 105 20.55 18.42 -7.45
CA LYS A 105 20.10 17.19 -6.79
C LYS A 105 18.58 17.21 -6.71
N LEU A 106 17.94 16.13 -7.13
CA LEU A 106 16.49 15.97 -7.04
C LEU A 106 16.11 15.30 -5.72
N ILE A 107 15.01 15.75 -5.12
CA ILE A 107 14.45 15.17 -3.89
C ILE A 107 13.49 14.04 -4.29
N PRO A 108 13.72 12.79 -3.87
CA PRO A 108 12.80 11.69 -4.19
C PRO A 108 11.42 11.91 -3.55
N GLY A 109 10.35 11.46 -4.20
CA GLY A 109 8.95 11.69 -3.80
C GLY A 109 8.42 13.11 -4.05
N LYS A 110 9.30 14.11 -4.15
CA LYS A 110 8.93 15.51 -4.41
C LYS A 110 9.24 15.96 -5.85
N ASN A 111 10.45 15.68 -6.30
CA ASN A 111 10.93 16.04 -7.64
C ASN A 111 10.89 14.87 -8.61
N PHE A 112 11.04 13.64 -8.13
CA PHE A 112 10.97 12.45 -8.97
C PHE A 112 10.50 11.23 -8.18
N ILE A 113 10.04 10.21 -8.91
CA ILE A 113 9.84 8.84 -8.42
C ILE A 113 10.45 7.85 -9.42
N VAL A 114 10.76 6.65 -8.94
CA VAL A 114 11.10 5.53 -9.83
C VAL A 114 9.78 4.97 -10.36
N GLY A 115 9.51 5.19 -11.64
CA GLY A 115 8.30 4.69 -12.30
C GLY A 115 8.40 3.21 -12.59
N SER A 116 9.55 2.76 -13.10
CA SER A 116 9.88 1.34 -13.17
C SER A 116 11.38 1.07 -13.18
N LEU A 117 11.76 -0.14 -12.79
CA LEU A 117 13.14 -0.55 -12.57
C LEU A 117 13.35 -2.04 -12.84
N ALA A 118 14.43 -2.38 -13.55
CA ALA A 118 14.97 -3.73 -13.56
C ALA A 118 15.34 -4.20 -12.14
N SER A 119 15.44 -5.50 -11.95
CA SER A 119 15.78 -6.12 -10.67
C SER A 119 17.28 -6.04 -10.35
N GLU A 120 17.87 -4.83 -10.41
CA GLU A 120 19.28 -4.59 -10.15
C GLU A 120 19.55 -3.18 -9.56
N ASN A 121 20.78 -2.96 -9.11
CA ASN A 121 21.24 -1.67 -8.60
C ASN A 121 21.81 -0.82 -9.73
N PHE A 122 21.50 0.48 -9.74
CA PHE A 122 21.94 1.40 -10.77
C PHE A 122 22.84 2.48 -10.20
N LYS A 123 24.10 2.50 -10.63
CA LYS A 123 25.05 3.58 -10.33
C LYS A 123 25.66 4.08 -11.64
N ILE A 124 25.00 5.05 -12.28
CA ILE A 124 25.39 5.51 -13.62
C ILE A 124 25.59 7.02 -13.68
N LYS A 125 26.35 7.44 -14.68
CA LYS A 125 26.51 8.83 -15.12
C LYS A 125 26.41 8.85 -16.63
N LYS A 126 25.38 9.49 -17.17
CA LYS A 126 25.05 9.44 -18.60
C LYS A 126 24.78 10.83 -19.16
N ARG A 127 24.94 10.98 -20.49
CA ARG A 127 24.52 12.17 -21.23
C ARG A 127 23.00 12.14 -21.39
N ILE A 128 22.37 13.31 -21.31
CA ILE A 128 20.93 13.46 -21.52
C ILE A 128 20.65 13.78 -22.98
N HIS A 129 19.68 13.07 -23.54
CA HIS A 129 19.08 13.33 -24.84
C HIS A 129 17.60 13.62 -24.67
N TYR A 130 17.19 14.85 -25.02
CA TYR A 130 15.78 15.25 -24.96
C TYR A 130 15.05 14.83 -26.23
N ARG A 131 13.81 14.38 -26.06
CA ARG A 131 12.94 13.93 -27.15
C ARG A 131 11.50 14.33 -26.87
N ASN A 132 10.77 14.61 -27.95
CA ASN A 132 9.33 14.85 -27.87
C ASN A 132 8.53 13.54 -27.85
N LYS A 133 9.09 12.45 -28.39
CA LYS A 133 8.55 11.07 -28.36
C LYS A 133 9.69 10.06 -28.39
N ILE A 134 9.53 8.92 -27.70
CA ILE A 134 10.35 7.71 -27.91
C ILE A 134 9.52 6.78 -28.79
N LYS A 135 9.84 6.69 -30.08
CA LYS A 135 9.29 5.69 -30.99
C LYS A 135 10.46 5.04 -31.72
N HIS A 136 10.49 3.71 -31.75
CA HIS A 136 11.12 2.82 -32.75
C HIS A 136 12.19 3.49 -33.63
N ASP A 137 13.23 4.01 -32.98
CA ASP A 137 14.36 4.62 -33.66
C ASP A 137 15.55 3.69 -33.44
N THR A 138 15.82 2.86 -34.43
CA THR A 138 16.91 1.89 -34.44
C THR A 138 18.29 2.54 -34.49
N SER A 139 18.37 3.87 -34.66
CA SER A 139 19.61 4.65 -34.60
C SER A 139 19.99 5.10 -33.19
N LEU A 140 19.14 4.84 -32.19
CA LEU A 140 19.40 5.28 -30.82
C LEU A 140 20.57 4.52 -30.20
N ASN A 141 21.49 5.29 -29.61
CA ASN A 141 22.42 4.74 -28.63
C ASN A 141 21.63 4.41 -27.35
N PHE A 142 21.21 3.15 -27.24
CA PHE A 142 20.40 2.64 -26.13
C PHE A 142 21.10 2.68 -24.76
N ASP A 143 22.36 3.11 -24.73
CA ASP A 143 23.17 3.28 -23.54
C ASP A 143 23.16 4.71 -22.98
N ASP A 144 22.61 5.70 -23.70
CA ASP A 144 22.42 7.08 -23.22
C ASP A 144 21.13 7.24 -22.39
N PHE A 145 20.98 8.39 -21.70
CA PHE A 145 19.79 8.68 -20.90
C PHE A 145 18.81 9.57 -21.66
N PHE A 146 17.57 9.10 -21.85
CA PHE A 146 16.55 9.83 -22.60
C PHE A 146 15.56 10.54 -21.68
N ILE A 147 15.30 11.82 -21.91
CA ILE A 147 14.24 12.57 -21.21
C ILE A 147 13.15 12.92 -22.22
N CYS A 148 11.92 12.56 -21.90
CA CYS A 148 10.75 12.86 -22.73
C CYS A 148 9.79 13.77 -21.99
N ASP A 149 9.32 14.78 -22.70
CA ASP A 149 8.30 15.68 -22.20
C ASP A 149 6.93 15.36 -22.82
N THR A 150 5.99 14.87 -22.02
CA THR A 150 4.63 14.50 -22.47
C THR A 150 3.67 15.66 -22.32
N ILE A 151 3.98 16.85 -22.87
CA ILE A 151 3.05 17.99 -22.85
C ILE A 151 1.68 17.55 -23.40
N GLY A 152 0.70 17.39 -22.51
CA GLY A 152 -0.69 17.08 -22.84
C GLY A 152 -1.02 15.61 -23.20
N ASP A 153 -0.10 14.66 -23.05
CA ASP A 153 -0.36 13.25 -23.35
C ASP A 153 -0.04 12.35 -22.13
N GLU A 154 -0.94 12.39 -21.14
CA GLU A 154 -0.91 11.48 -19.98
C GLU A 154 -1.11 10.00 -20.37
N SER A 155 -1.55 9.74 -21.61
CA SER A 155 -1.77 8.40 -22.15
C SER A 155 -0.50 7.73 -22.66
N TYR A 156 0.67 8.34 -22.44
CA TYR A 156 1.97 7.70 -22.63
C TYR A 156 2.42 7.10 -21.29
N PRO A 157 1.91 5.92 -20.87
CA PRO A 157 2.74 5.11 -20.02
C PRO A 157 4.00 4.89 -20.85
N ILE A 158 5.18 5.00 -20.24
CA ILE A 158 6.31 4.23 -20.73
C ILE A 158 5.92 2.76 -20.47
N ARG A 159 4.90 2.25 -21.18
CA ARG A 159 4.82 0.84 -21.51
C ARG A 159 6.03 0.65 -22.39
N SER A 160 6.83 -0.31 -22.02
CA SER A 160 8.10 -0.69 -22.60
C SER A 160 7.96 -1.13 -24.06
N THR A 161 7.44 -0.29 -24.95
CA THR A 161 7.35 -0.59 -26.38
C THR A 161 8.70 -0.45 -27.08
N ASP A 162 9.72 0.05 -26.39
CA ASP A 162 11.12 -0.20 -26.74
C ASP A 162 11.85 -0.80 -25.52
N ASN A 163 11.77 -2.13 -25.37
CA ASN A 163 12.62 -2.93 -24.47
C ASN A 163 14.14 -2.67 -24.64
N ALA A 164 14.53 -1.91 -25.68
CA ALA A 164 15.88 -1.48 -25.94
C ALA A 164 16.33 -0.30 -25.07
N VAL A 165 15.44 0.61 -24.64
CA VAL A 165 15.84 1.79 -23.85
C VAL A 165 16.05 1.40 -22.39
N LYS A 166 17.31 1.40 -21.93
CA LYS A 166 17.66 1.06 -20.54
C LYS A 166 17.54 2.23 -19.56
N PHE A 167 17.60 3.47 -20.04
CA PHE A 167 17.67 4.64 -19.16
C PHE A 167 16.77 5.75 -19.69
N SER A 168 15.70 6.06 -18.96
CA SER A 168 14.86 7.19 -19.34
C SER A 168 14.17 7.90 -18.17
N ALA A 169 13.64 9.09 -18.46
CA ALA A 169 12.70 9.77 -17.60
C ALA A 169 11.56 10.41 -18.40
N LEU A 170 10.37 10.39 -17.82
CA LEU A 170 9.21 11.14 -18.27
C LEU A 170 9.06 12.42 -17.45
N ILE A 171 8.83 13.54 -18.11
CA ILE A 171 8.44 14.78 -17.46
C ILE A 171 6.92 14.79 -17.30
N VAL A 172 6.45 14.85 -16.06
CA VAL A 172 5.02 14.76 -15.71
C VAL A 172 4.61 15.92 -14.80
N ASP A 173 3.33 16.26 -14.79
CA ASP A 173 2.79 17.27 -13.87
C ASP A 173 2.50 16.71 -12.48
N LYS A 174 2.07 15.44 -12.43
CA LYS A 174 1.78 14.69 -11.21
C LYS A 174 2.64 13.42 -11.13
N LEU A 175 3.22 13.18 -9.96
CA LEU A 175 3.95 11.95 -9.67
C LEU A 175 2.97 10.88 -9.17
N THR A 176 2.93 9.74 -9.84
CA THR A 176 2.12 8.56 -9.47
C THR A 176 3.03 7.36 -9.28
N PHE A 177 3.10 6.84 -8.05
CA PHE A 177 3.98 5.72 -7.71
C PHE A 177 3.17 4.43 -7.61
N SER A 178 3.73 3.35 -8.17
CA SER A 178 3.17 2.00 -8.06
C SER A 178 4.33 1.03 -7.89
N ILE A 179 4.11 -0.03 -7.13
CA ILE A 179 5.07 -1.12 -6.99
C ILE A 179 4.52 -2.28 -7.80
N HIS A 180 5.19 -2.61 -8.90
CA HIS A 180 4.84 -3.77 -9.73
C HIS A 180 5.96 -4.82 -9.66
N GLY A 181 5.56 -6.08 -9.61
CA GLY A 181 6.45 -7.23 -9.46
C GLY A 181 7.12 -7.72 -10.75
N THR A 182 7.01 -7.00 -11.86
CA THR A 182 7.44 -7.55 -13.14
C THR A 182 8.95 -7.49 -13.31
N LYS A 183 9.50 -8.61 -13.78
CA LYS A 183 10.89 -8.84 -14.16
C LYS A 183 11.24 -8.21 -15.52
N GLU A 184 10.30 -7.47 -16.11
CA GLU A 184 10.22 -7.22 -17.56
C GLU A 184 10.90 -5.93 -18.04
N ASN A 185 11.31 -5.04 -17.12
CA ASN A 185 12.06 -3.86 -17.52
C ASN A 185 13.56 -4.12 -17.58
N ASN A 186 14.18 -3.74 -18.70
CA ASN A 186 15.61 -3.89 -18.97
C ASN A 186 16.46 -2.71 -18.41
N GLY A 187 15.87 -1.85 -17.58
CA GLY A 187 16.49 -0.61 -17.18
C GLY A 187 15.77 0.18 -16.09
N ILE A 188 16.13 1.46 -15.95
CA ILE A 188 15.52 2.39 -14.99
C ILE A 188 14.77 3.52 -15.70
N HIS A 189 13.52 3.71 -15.29
CA HIS A 189 12.60 4.70 -15.82
C HIS A 189 12.08 5.59 -14.69
N LEU A 190 12.42 6.87 -14.74
CA LEU A 190 12.01 7.86 -13.75
C LEU A 190 10.76 8.61 -14.21
N LEU A 191 9.93 9.04 -13.26
CA LEU A 191 8.98 10.12 -13.49
C LEU A 191 9.53 11.36 -12.77
N ILE A 192 9.73 12.45 -13.50
CA ILE A 192 10.26 13.71 -12.98
C ILE A 192 9.18 14.77 -13.07
N LYS A 193 8.94 15.48 -11.98
CA LYS A 193 7.96 16.56 -11.94
C LYS A 193 8.47 17.73 -12.78
N ARG A 194 7.66 18.24 -13.71
CA ARG A 194 7.97 19.30 -14.68
C ARG A 194 8.79 20.46 -14.10
N ASN A 195 8.32 21.04 -13.01
CA ASN A 195 8.96 22.19 -12.37
C ASN A 195 10.26 21.86 -11.62
N SER A 196 10.75 20.61 -11.71
CA SER A 196 11.99 20.17 -11.07
C SER A 196 13.19 20.20 -12.02
N ILE A 197 12.99 20.44 -13.32
CA ILE A 197 14.08 20.58 -14.29
C ILE A 197 14.27 22.06 -14.61
N ILE A 198 15.49 22.56 -14.37
CA ILE A 198 15.87 23.94 -14.66
C ILE A 198 16.74 23.96 -15.93
N GLY A 199 16.29 24.65 -16.97
CA GLY A 199 17.01 24.78 -18.24
C GLY A 199 17.07 23.46 -19.02
N PHE A 200 18.20 23.24 -19.72
CA PHE A 200 18.42 22.06 -20.58
C PHE A 200 19.66 21.26 -20.17
N PRO A 201 19.67 20.65 -18.96
CA PRO A 201 20.82 19.94 -18.43
C PRO A 201 21.24 18.79 -19.35
N ARG A 202 22.55 18.63 -19.56
CA ARG A 202 23.11 17.66 -20.52
C ARG A 202 23.62 16.36 -19.89
N LYS A 203 23.60 16.25 -18.56
CA LYS A 203 24.14 15.10 -17.83
C LYS A 203 23.24 14.73 -16.67
N ILE A 204 23.11 13.44 -16.42
CA ILE A 204 22.43 12.88 -15.25
C ILE A 204 23.37 11.92 -14.53
N LYS A 205 23.29 11.89 -13.20
CA LYS A 205 23.92 10.91 -12.35
C LYS A 205 22.84 10.30 -11.46
N LEU A 206 22.84 8.98 -11.33
CA LEU A 206 21.93 8.28 -10.43
C LEU A 206 22.63 7.15 -9.69
N ASN A 207 22.16 6.90 -8.48
CA ASN A 207 22.66 5.89 -7.56
C ASN A 207 21.45 5.37 -6.77
N ILE A 208 20.83 4.33 -7.32
CA ILE A 208 19.56 3.76 -6.87
C ILE A 208 19.79 2.28 -6.55
N GLU A 209 19.44 1.89 -5.34
CA GLU A 209 19.55 0.51 -4.86
C GLU A 209 18.17 -0.12 -4.72
N SER A 210 18.02 -1.30 -5.31
CA SER A 210 16.82 -2.11 -5.27
C SER A 210 17.07 -3.46 -4.62
N LYS A 211 15.99 -4.11 -4.20
CA LYS A 211 16.02 -5.47 -3.68
C LYS A 211 14.88 -6.25 -4.30
N PHE A 212 15.23 -7.13 -5.22
CA PHE A 212 14.31 -8.07 -5.82
C PHE A 212 14.13 -9.30 -4.93
N ILE A 213 12.88 -9.68 -4.70
CA ILE A 213 12.48 -10.85 -3.95
C ILE A 213 11.61 -11.67 -4.90
N PRO A 214 12.12 -12.78 -5.47
CA PRO A 214 11.42 -13.53 -6.52
C PRO A 214 10.15 -14.21 -6.03
N LYS A 215 10.06 -14.46 -4.72
CA LYS A 215 8.92 -15.09 -4.08
C LYS A 215 8.70 -14.43 -2.72
N TYR A 216 8.13 -13.23 -2.75
CA TYR A 216 7.72 -12.55 -1.53
C TYR A 216 6.41 -13.16 -1.04
N GLU A 217 6.38 -13.59 0.22
CA GLU A 217 5.19 -14.15 0.86
C GLU A 217 4.42 -13.02 1.56
N SER A 218 3.14 -12.89 1.21
CA SER A 218 2.18 -11.99 1.86
C SER A 218 0.89 -12.75 2.17
N GLN A 219 -0.12 -12.06 2.70
CA GLN A 219 -1.35 -12.70 3.13
C GLN A 219 -2.57 -11.78 2.99
N ASN A 220 -3.76 -12.31 2.80
CA ASN A 220 -4.98 -11.57 3.11
C ASN A 220 -5.39 -11.89 4.56
N VAL A 221 -6.15 -11.00 5.19
CA VAL A 221 -6.80 -11.28 6.49
C VAL A 221 -8.28 -11.49 6.24
N ILE A 222 -8.78 -12.69 6.56
CA ILE A 222 -10.17 -13.09 6.34
C ILE A 222 -10.79 -13.61 7.64
N GLY A 223 -12.00 -13.16 7.92
CA GLY A 223 -12.78 -13.61 9.08
C GLY A 223 -14.27 -13.54 8.79
N TYR A 224 -15.08 -14.25 9.57
CA TYR A 224 -16.53 -14.23 9.41
C TYR A 224 -17.28 -14.17 10.74
N ILE A 225 -18.51 -13.69 10.67
CA ILE A 225 -19.47 -13.73 11.78
C ILE A 225 -20.65 -14.62 11.34
N PRO A 226 -20.94 -15.73 12.06
CA PRO A 226 -22.10 -16.56 11.76
C PRO A 226 -23.40 -15.82 12.10
N GLY A 227 -24.46 -16.12 11.35
CA GLY A 227 -25.79 -15.59 11.62
C GLY A 227 -26.28 -16.02 13.00
N SER A 228 -26.85 -15.08 13.75
CA SER A 228 -27.41 -15.37 15.08
C SER A 228 -28.68 -16.21 15.01
N THR A 229 -29.48 -16.03 13.96
CA THR A 229 -30.76 -16.75 13.75
C THR A 229 -30.60 -17.96 12.84
N TYR A 230 -29.78 -17.83 11.78
CA TYR A 230 -29.53 -18.87 10.78
C TYR A 230 -28.01 -19.13 10.73
N PRO A 231 -27.50 -20.13 11.46
CA PRO A 231 -26.06 -20.37 11.58
C PRO A 231 -25.36 -20.84 10.30
N ASP A 232 -26.12 -21.26 9.30
CA ASP A 232 -25.68 -21.59 7.94
C ASP A 232 -25.43 -20.36 7.06
N SER A 233 -25.89 -19.19 7.51
CA SER A 233 -25.58 -17.89 6.92
C SER A 233 -24.43 -17.22 7.68
N PHE A 234 -23.59 -16.46 6.99
CA PHE A 234 -22.49 -15.72 7.61
C PHE A 234 -22.15 -14.46 6.83
N ILE A 235 -21.55 -13.48 7.52
CA ILE A 235 -20.96 -12.29 6.91
C ILE A 235 -19.45 -12.49 6.86
N VAL A 236 -18.85 -12.28 5.69
CA VAL A 236 -17.40 -12.35 5.49
C VAL A 236 -16.81 -10.95 5.51
N TYR A 237 -15.73 -10.79 6.27
CA TYR A 237 -14.89 -9.60 6.28
C TYR A 237 -13.53 -9.96 5.69
N SER A 238 -13.10 -9.15 4.74
CA SER A 238 -11.75 -9.14 4.17
C SER A 238 -11.28 -7.69 4.16
N ALA A 239 -9.96 -7.51 4.16
CA ALA A 239 -9.33 -6.19 4.18
C ALA A 239 -8.30 -6.06 3.06
N HIS A 240 -8.36 -4.96 2.30
CA HIS A 240 -7.25 -4.45 1.52
C HIS A 240 -6.49 -3.44 2.37
N TYR A 241 -5.22 -3.72 2.66
CA TYR A 241 -4.48 -2.97 3.66
C TYR A 241 -3.04 -2.67 3.27
N ASP A 242 -2.53 -3.20 2.17
CA ASP A 242 -1.22 -2.86 1.67
C ASP A 242 -1.21 -1.46 1.05
N HIS A 243 -0.03 -0.84 1.02
CA HIS A 243 0.21 0.43 0.35
C HIS A 243 1.67 0.51 -0.11
N LEU A 244 2.06 1.64 -0.70
CA LEU A 244 3.36 1.88 -1.34
C LEU A 244 4.57 1.80 -0.40
N GLY A 245 4.39 1.95 0.92
CA GLY A 245 5.49 1.88 1.88
C GLY A 245 6.52 3.00 1.73
N GLN A 246 7.70 2.67 1.23
CA GLN A 246 8.85 3.58 1.18
C GLN A 246 9.63 3.51 -0.14
N MET A 247 10.26 4.62 -0.50
CA MET A 247 11.17 4.73 -1.63
C MET A 247 12.51 5.36 -1.20
N GLY A 248 13.53 4.53 -1.09
CA GLY A 248 14.76 4.87 -0.38
C GLY A 248 14.54 4.96 1.13
N LYS A 249 15.53 5.52 1.84
CA LYS A 249 15.52 5.61 3.30
C LYS A 249 14.61 6.70 3.87
N ASN A 250 14.34 7.75 3.09
CA ASN A 250 13.78 9.00 3.62
C ASN A 250 12.41 9.37 3.02
N VAL A 251 11.89 8.58 2.06
CA VAL A 251 10.57 8.85 1.47
C VAL A 251 9.59 7.81 1.96
N TYR A 252 8.51 8.32 2.52
CA TYR A 252 7.51 7.54 3.23
C TYR A 252 6.11 7.82 2.66
N PHE A 253 5.35 6.77 2.40
CA PHE A 253 4.01 6.81 1.82
C PHE A 253 3.02 6.09 2.76
N PRO A 254 2.44 6.79 3.74
CA PRO A 254 1.62 6.19 4.80
C PRO A 254 0.27 5.63 4.35
N GLY A 255 -0.23 6.01 3.17
CA GLY A 255 -1.47 5.45 2.63
C GLY A 255 -2.75 5.75 3.42
N ALA A 256 -2.78 6.81 4.22
CA ALA A 256 -3.94 7.20 5.02
C ALA A 256 -5.11 7.73 4.17
N ASN A 257 -4.81 8.26 2.97
CA ASN A 257 -5.79 8.84 2.04
C ASN A 257 -5.74 8.10 0.69
N ASP A 258 -5.59 6.79 0.75
CA ASP A 258 -5.67 5.90 -0.42
C ASP A 258 -7.14 5.45 -0.59
N ASN A 259 -7.42 4.15 -0.50
CA ASN A 259 -8.77 3.61 -0.67
C ASN A 259 -9.36 3.33 0.73
N ALA A 260 -10.42 4.05 1.13
CA ALA A 260 -11.10 3.89 2.43
C ALA A 260 -10.23 4.17 3.68
N SER A 261 -9.61 5.35 3.77
CA SER A 261 -8.93 5.85 4.98
C SER A 261 -7.89 4.88 5.60
N GLY A 262 -7.22 4.05 4.80
CA GLY A 262 -6.10 3.20 5.24
C GLY A 262 -6.37 1.71 5.33
N CYS A 263 -7.61 1.26 5.20
CA CYS A 263 -7.98 -0.15 5.04
C CYS A 263 -9.39 -0.24 4.44
N ALA A 264 -9.55 -0.96 3.31
CA ALA A 264 -10.84 -1.14 2.64
C ALA A 264 -11.43 -2.54 2.87
#